data_AF-A0A813IA73-F1
#
_entry.id   AF-A0A813IA73-F1
#
_cell.length_a   1.000
_cell.length_b   1.000
_cell.length_c   1.000
_cell.angle_alpha   90.00
_cell.angle_beta   90.00
_cell.angle_gamma   90.00
#
_symmetry.space_group_name_H-M   'P 1'
#
loop_
_entity.id
_entity.type
_entity.pdbx_description
1 polymer ?
#
loop_
_entity_poly.entity_id
_entity_poly.type
_entity_poly.pdbx_seq_one_letter_code
_entity_poly.pdbx_strand_id
1 'polypeptide(L)'
;LELHAGAGVLGLSLLGVLPAGARLLSTDVNPRCAEAFRANAQCLGLESRAAFEAADELAAAGLAEKGRFRIVIVDPPRRGLGKEVIARLAATGSVEALLYLSCNPTSFQSDAEQLLGFGFRLQDLRSYDSFPGTEHLE
;
A
#
# COMPACT_ATOMS: atom_id res chain seq x y z
N LEU A 1 -4.44 1.96 5.38
CA LEU A 1 -4.35 0.55 4.98
C LEU A 1 -3.10 0.41 4.13
N GLU A 2 -2.34 -0.66 4.30
CA GLU A 2 -1.16 -0.97 3.47
C GLU A 2 -1.28 -2.39 2.95
N LEU A 3 -1.18 -2.58 1.64
CA LEU A 3 -1.12 -3.89 0.99
C LEU A 3 0.33 -4.21 0.62
N HIS A 4 0.71 -5.49 0.69
CA HIS A 4 2.07 -5.98 0.45
C HIS A 4 3.09 -5.38 1.43
N ALA A 5 2.71 -5.33 2.70
CA ALA A 5 3.47 -4.59 3.71
C ALA A 5 4.87 -5.15 3.98
N GLY A 6 5.12 -6.44 3.73
CA GLY A 6 6.34 -7.11 4.17
C GLY A 6 6.61 -6.83 5.65
N ALA A 7 7.80 -6.32 5.97
CA ALA A 7 8.18 -5.96 7.34
C ALA A 7 7.63 -4.59 7.83
N GLY A 8 6.74 -3.95 7.07
CA GLY A 8 6.07 -2.70 7.43
C GLY A 8 6.86 -1.42 7.14
N VAL A 9 7.84 -1.47 6.22
CA VAL A 9 8.78 -0.36 5.99
C VAL A 9 8.06 0.94 5.64
N LEU A 10 7.12 0.92 4.69
CA LEU A 10 6.45 2.12 4.22
C LEU A 10 5.40 2.59 5.22
N GLY A 11 4.49 1.69 5.62
CA GLY A 11 3.38 1.99 6.51
C GLY A 11 3.84 2.48 7.88
N LEU A 12 4.82 1.82 8.51
CA LEU A 12 5.33 2.23 9.83
C LEU A 12 6.09 3.56 9.75
N SER A 13 6.88 3.78 8.69
CA SER A 13 7.57 5.06 8.48
C SER A 13 6.60 6.22 8.32
N LEU A 14 5.54 6.03 7.53
CA LEU A 14 4.49 7.03 7.38
C LEU A 14 3.74 7.25 8.71
N LEU A 15 3.37 6.17 9.41
CA LEU A 15 2.66 6.28 10.69
C LEU A 15 3.48 7.05 11.74
N GLY A 16 4.82 6.93 11.71
CA GLY A 16 5.74 7.64 12.60
C GLY A 16 5.66 9.17 12.50
N VAL A 17 5.27 9.70 11.35
CA VAL A 17 5.12 11.16 11.14
C VAL A 17 3.66 11.64 11.19
N LEU A 18 2.70 10.72 11.29
CA LEU A 18 1.29 11.06 11.39
C LEU A 18 0.85 11.34 12.84
N PRO A 19 -0.24 12.13 13.04
CA PRO A 19 -0.77 12.44 14.36
C PRO A 19 -1.08 11.21 15.22
N ALA A 20 -1.09 11.37 16.54
CA ALA A 20 -1.33 10.29 17.51
C ALA A 20 -2.64 9.49 17.26
N GLY A 21 -3.66 10.12 16.68
CA GLY A 21 -4.93 9.46 16.34
C GLY A 21 -4.89 8.58 15.08
N ALA A 22 -3.84 8.66 14.27
CA ALA A 22 -3.70 7.84 13.08
C ALA A 22 -3.44 6.37 13.46
N ARG A 23 -4.03 5.46 12.68
CA ARG A 23 -3.85 4.02 12.83
C ARG A 23 -3.49 3.39 11.49
N LEU A 24 -2.66 2.35 11.56
CA LEU A 24 -2.23 1.57 10.41
C LEU A 24 -2.74 0.14 10.54
N LEU A 25 -3.34 -0.36 9.47
CA LEU A 25 -3.50 -1.78 9.23
C LEU A 25 -2.67 -2.12 8.00
N SER A 26 -1.75 -3.06 8.18
CA SER A 26 -0.85 -3.57 7.15
C SER A 26 -1.19 -5.02 6.85
N THR A 27 -1.18 -5.39 5.58
CA THR A 27 -1.51 -6.75 5.14
C THR A 27 -0.45 -7.30 4.22
N ASP A 28 -0.14 -8.59 4.38
CA ASP A 28 0.72 -9.33 3.46
C ASP A 28 0.23 -10.77 3.31
N VAL A 29 0.43 -11.37 2.13
CA VAL A 29 0.09 -12.77 1.89
C VAL A 29 1.01 -13.72 2.66
N ASN A 30 2.25 -13.28 2.96
CA ASN A 30 3.21 -14.07 3.71
C ASN A 30 3.05 -13.84 5.22
N PRO A 31 2.50 -14.81 5.99
CA PRO A 31 2.30 -14.64 7.42
C PRO A 31 3.61 -14.52 8.21
N ARG A 32 4.74 -14.94 7.63
CA ARG A 32 6.06 -14.83 8.28
C ARG A 32 6.50 -13.37 8.45
N CYS A 33 5.95 -12.46 7.65
CA CYS A 33 6.21 -11.02 7.76
C CYS A 33 5.68 -10.42 9.07
N ALA A 34 4.69 -11.06 9.72
CA ALA A 34 4.06 -10.55 10.93
C ALA A 34 5.04 -10.39 12.10
N GLU A 35 6.03 -11.28 12.23
CA GLU A 35 7.04 -11.20 13.29
C GLU A 35 7.93 -9.98 13.11
N ALA A 36 8.52 -9.83 11.91
CA ALA A 36 9.37 -8.69 11.57
C ALA A 36 8.60 -7.36 11.67
N PHE A 37 7.35 -7.33 11.20
CA PHE A 37 6.47 -6.16 11.32
C PHE A 37 6.28 -5.75 12.80
N ARG A 38 5.93 -6.69 13.67
CA ARG A 38 5.69 -6.39 15.10
C ARG A 38 6.97 -5.93 15.79
N ALA A 39 8.10 -6.55 15.50
CA ALA A 39 9.40 -6.13 16.03
C ALA A 39 9.72 -4.69 15.59
N ASN A 40 9.54 -4.36 14.30
CA ASN A 40 9.74 -3.01 13.79
C ASN A 40 8.78 -1.99 14.42
N ALA A 41 7.50 -2.34 14.56
CA ALA A 41 6.51 -1.48 15.19
C ALA A 41 6.89 -1.18 16.66
N GLN A 42 7.38 -2.17 17.40
CA GLN A 42 7.86 -1.99 18.78
C GLN A 42 9.12 -1.12 18.85
N CYS A 43 10.11 -1.36 17.98
CA CYS A 43 11.31 -0.54 17.90
C CYS A 43 11.01 0.93 17.64
N LEU A 44 9.91 1.22 16.94
CA LEU A 44 9.45 2.57 16.63
C LEU A 44 8.45 3.13 17.65
N GLY A 45 8.03 2.37 18.67
CA GLY A 45 6.99 2.78 19.63
C GLY A 45 5.60 2.96 19.00
N LEU A 46 5.30 2.20 17.94
CA LEU A 46 4.08 2.30 17.14
C LEU A 46 3.12 1.12 17.34
N GLU A 47 3.47 0.15 18.18
CA GLU A 47 2.72 -1.09 18.39
C GLU A 47 1.28 -0.88 18.90
N SER A 48 0.99 0.25 19.53
CA SER A 48 -0.37 0.62 19.96
C SER A 48 -1.27 1.18 18.84
N ARG A 49 -0.67 1.53 17.69
CA ARG A 49 -1.33 2.19 16.55
C ARG A 49 -1.18 1.44 15.23
N ALA A 50 -0.32 0.43 15.17
CA ALA A 50 -0.08 -0.41 14.00
C ALA A 50 -0.52 -1.85 14.24
N ALA A 51 -1.23 -2.43 13.28
CA ALA A 51 -1.65 -3.83 13.28
C ALA A 51 -1.27 -4.50 11.95
N PHE A 52 -1.04 -5.81 12.01
CA PHE A 52 -0.74 -6.64 10.85
C PHE A 52 -1.75 -7.78 10.73
N GLU A 53 -2.22 -8.04 9.51
CA GLU A 53 -3.10 -9.15 9.18
C GLU A 53 -2.55 -9.92 7.97
N ALA A 54 -2.47 -11.24 8.06
CA ALA A 54 -2.09 -12.07 6.92
C ALA A 54 -3.29 -12.22 5.98
N ALA A 55 -3.22 -11.60 4.80
CA ALA A 55 -4.30 -11.58 3.83
C ALA A 55 -3.74 -11.37 2.42
N ASP A 56 -4.41 -11.94 1.42
CA ASP A 56 -4.13 -11.58 0.02
C ASP A 56 -4.64 -10.17 -0.32
N GLU A 57 -4.18 -9.64 -1.45
CA GLU A 57 -4.50 -8.31 -1.95
C GLU A 57 -6.01 -8.08 -2.15
N LEU A 58 -6.77 -9.13 -2.48
CA LEU A 58 -8.18 -9.03 -2.77
C LEU A 58 -9.03 -8.97 -1.50
N ALA A 59 -8.68 -9.80 -0.51
CA ALA A 59 -9.25 -9.75 0.83
C ALA A 59 -8.92 -8.41 1.52
N ALA A 60 -7.67 -7.96 1.41
CA ALA A 60 -7.23 -6.67 1.95
C ALA A 60 -7.96 -5.49 1.29
N ALA A 61 -8.11 -5.48 -0.04
CA ALA A 61 -8.88 -4.45 -0.73
C ALA A 61 -10.37 -4.46 -0.32
N GLY A 62 -10.94 -5.63 -0.02
CA GLY A 62 -12.28 -5.76 0.56
C GLY A 62 -12.42 -5.11 1.96
N LEU A 63 -11.32 -4.85 2.68
CA LEU A 63 -11.35 -4.06 3.91
C LEU A 63 -11.48 -2.56 3.61
N ALA A 64 -10.86 -2.07 2.53
CA ALA A 64 -11.05 -0.70 2.03
C ALA A 64 -12.50 -0.47 1.59
N GLU A 65 -13.10 -1.45 0.93
CA GLU A 65 -14.51 -1.45 0.52
C GLU A 65 -15.50 -1.33 1.70
N LYS A 66 -15.08 -1.60 2.94
CA LYS A 66 -15.92 -1.37 4.13
C LYS A 66 -15.97 0.10 4.56
N GLY A 67 -15.34 1.02 3.83
CA GLY A 67 -15.44 2.47 4.03
C GLY A 67 -14.62 3.02 5.20
N ARG A 68 -13.64 2.25 5.70
CA ARG A 68 -12.91 2.58 6.95
C ARG A 68 -11.55 3.25 6.73
N PHE A 69 -11.09 3.33 5.49
CA PHE A 69 -9.72 3.74 5.18
C PHE A 69 -9.68 4.90 4.20
N ARG A 70 -9.07 6.02 4.66
CA ARG A 70 -8.90 7.24 3.85
C ARG A 70 -7.63 7.24 3.02
N ILE A 71 -6.59 6.56 3.51
CA ILE A 71 -5.28 6.46 2.88
C ILE A 71 -4.96 4.97 2.68
N VAL A 72 -4.59 4.63 1.46
CA VAL A 72 -4.13 3.29 1.08
C VAL A 72 -2.70 3.39 0.54
N ILE A 73 -1.83 2.49 0.99
CA ILE A 73 -0.47 2.29 0.47
C ILE A 73 -0.46 0.95 -0.26
N VAL A 74 0.15 0.90 -1.44
CA VAL A 74 0.33 -0.33 -2.21
C VAL A 74 1.77 -0.40 -2.72
N ASP A 75 2.40 -1.55 -2.53
CA ASP A 75 3.70 -1.93 -3.11
C ASP A 75 3.55 -3.28 -3.83
N PRO A 76 2.80 -3.33 -4.94
CA PRO A 76 2.48 -4.57 -5.61
C PRO A 76 3.72 -5.25 -6.22
N PRO A 77 3.66 -6.58 -6.43
CA PRO A 77 4.65 -7.28 -7.24
C PRO A 77 4.68 -6.74 -8.68
N ARG A 78 5.71 -7.10 -9.46
CA ARG A 78 5.93 -6.63 -10.86
C ARG A 78 4.75 -6.76 -11.82
N ARG A 79 3.69 -7.51 -11.48
CA ARG A 79 2.46 -7.63 -12.28
C ARG A 79 1.46 -6.48 -12.05
N GLY A 80 1.66 -5.64 -11.04
CA GLY A 80 0.69 -4.63 -10.59
C GLY A 80 -0.37 -5.20 -9.63
N LEU A 81 -1.39 -4.40 -9.33
CA LEU A 81 -2.53 -4.74 -8.48
C LEU A 81 -3.61 -5.54 -9.22
N GLY A 82 -3.78 -5.26 -10.51
CA GLY A 82 -4.85 -5.85 -11.30
C GLY A 82 -6.24 -5.23 -11.04
N LYS A 83 -7.15 -5.49 -11.97
CA LYS A 83 -8.44 -4.80 -12.09
C LYS A 83 -9.37 -4.98 -10.89
N GLU A 84 -9.44 -6.19 -10.32
CA GLU A 84 -10.38 -6.48 -9.24
C GLU A 84 -9.99 -5.76 -7.94
N VAL A 85 -8.69 -5.73 -7.62
CA VAL A 85 -8.15 -5.01 -6.47
C VAL A 85 -8.44 -3.51 -6.62
N ILE A 86 -8.12 -2.93 -7.78
CA ILE A 86 -8.38 -1.51 -8.07
C ILE A 86 -9.86 -1.17 -7.92
N ALA A 87 -10.75 -2.01 -8.48
CA ALA A 87 -12.19 -1.80 -8.38
C ALA A 87 -12.67 -1.78 -6.92
N ARG A 88 -12.17 -2.68 -6.07
CA ARG A 88 -12.52 -2.70 -4.63
C ARG A 88 -11.98 -1.50 -3.87
N LEU A 89 -10.75 -1.06 -4.17
CA LEU A 89 -10.19 0.15 -3.58
C LEU A 89 -11.01 1.40 -3.97
N ALA A 90 -11.55 1.44 -5.18
CA ALA A 90 -12.36 2.54 -5.68
C ALA A 90 -13.84 2.50 -5.23
N ALA A 91 -14.37 1.33 -4.87
CA ALA A 91 -15.81 1.07 -4.76
C ALA A 91 -16.59 2.02 -3.83
N THR A 92 -15.99 2.49 -2.73
CA THR A 92 -16.69 3.32 -1.74
C THR A 92 -16.42 4.82 -1.85
N GLY A 93 -15.43 5.23 -2.65
CA GLY A 93 -14.92 6.60 -2.63
C GLY A 93 -14.35 7.05 -1.28
N SER A 94 -14.21 6.15 -0.29
CA SER A 94 -13.64 6.47 1.02
C SER A 94 -12.13 6.66 0.98
N VAL A 95 -11.47 6.07 -0.03
CA VAL A 95 -10.04 6.24 -0.29
C VAL A 95 -9.81 7.59 -0.96
N GLU A 96 -9.32 8.54 -0.18
CA GLU A 96 -9.02 9.91 -0.63
C GLU A 96 -7.60 10.02 -1.20
N ALA A 97 -6.69 9.15 -0.75
CA ALA A 97 -5.31 9.10 -1.22
C ALA A 97 -4.85 7.65 -1.38
N LEU A 98 -4.26 7.35 -2.55
CA LEU A 98 -3.59 6.10 -2.85
C LEU A 98 -2.11 6.40 -3.11
N LEU A 99 -1.24 5.90 -2.24
CA LEU A 99 0.21 5.92 -2.41
C LEU A 99 0.62 4.61 -3.10
N TYR A 100 1.10 4.71 -4.33
CA TYR A 100 1.48 3.56 -5.16
C TYR A 100 3.00 3.58 -5.36
N LEU A 101 3.70 2.56 -4.87
CA LEU A 101 5.10 2.29 -5.22
C LEU A 101 5.12 1.18 -6.27
N SER A 102 5.88 1.37 -7.35
CA SER A 102 6.04 0.35 -8.38
C SER A 102 7.51 0.06 -8.60
N CYS A 103 7.81 -1.15 -9.05
CA CYS A 103 9.11 -1.54 -9.59
C CYS A 103 9.02 -1.91 -11.08
N ASN A 104 7.87 -1.59 -11.71
CA ASN A 104 7.60 -1.86 -13.12
C ASN A 104 6.67 -0.78 -13.71
N PRO A 105 7.23 0.19 -14.46
CA PRO A 105 6.47 1.28 -15.07
C PRO A 105 5.31 0.82 -15.97
N THR A 106 5.46 -0.32 -16.66
CA THR A 106 4.44 -0.84 -17.58
C THR A 106 3.19 -1.30 -16.84
N SER A 107 3.34 -2.05 -15.75
CA SER A 107 2.18 -2.45 -14.94
C SER A 107 1.58 -1.27 -14.19
N PHE A 108 2.42 -0.33 -13.72
CA PHE A 108 1.93 0.91 -13.13
C PHE A 108 1.05 1.69 -14.11
N GLN A 109 1.46 1.83 -15.38
CA GLN A 109 0.65 2.51 -16.39
C GLN A 109 -0.74 1.88 -16.52
N SER A 110 -0.82 0.54 -16.66
CA SER A 110 -2.11 -0.16 -16.77
C SER A 110 -2.99 -0.01 -15.54
N ASP A 111 -2.41 0.01 -14.34
CA ASP A 111 -3.14 0.23 -13.09
C ASP A 111 -3.59 1.69 -12.95
N ALA A 112 -2.73 2.64 -13.32
CA ALA A 112 -3.02 4.07 -13.28
C ALA A 112 -4.17 4.44 -14.23
N GLU A 113 -4.18 3.91 -15.46
CA GLU A 113 -5.28 4.11 -16.41
C GLU A 113 -6.63 3.65 -15.83
N GLN A 114 -6.64 2.51 -15.12
CA GLN A 114 -7.85 2.01 -14.46
C GLN A 114 -8.27 2.89 -13.28
N LEU A 115 -7.33 3.28 -12.43
CA LEU A 115 -7.57 4.18 -11.30
C LEU A 115 -8.17 5.52 -11.78
N LEU A 116 -7.61 6.10 -12.86
CA LEU A 116 -8.15 7.30 -13.50
C LEU A 116 -9.58 7.07 -14.01
N GLY A 117 -9.85 5.91 -14.61
CA GLY A 117 -11.20 5.50 -15.03
C GLY A 117 -12.20 5.39 -13.88
N PHE A 118 -11.73 5.11 -12.66
CA PHE A 118 -12.54 5.11 -11.43
C PHE A 118 -12.62 6.49 -10.73
N GLY A 119 -12.06 7.54 -11.33
CA GLY A 119 -12.17 8.91 -10.82
C GLY A 119 -11.03 9.36 -9.90
N PHE A 120 -10.01 8.52 -9.69
CA PHE A 120 -8.75 9.00 -9.10
C PHE A 120 -8.09 10.02 -10.02
N ARG A 121 -7.23 10.86 -9.45
CA ARG A 121 -6.42 11.82 -10.21
C ARG A 121 -4.97 11.67 -9.79
N LEU A 122 -4.07 11.57 -10.77
CA LEU A 122 -2.63 11.59 -10.50
C LEU A 122 -2.23 12.99 -10.01
N GLN A 123 -1.75 13.08 -8.77
CA GLN A 123 -1.35 14.34 -8.13
C GLN A 123 0.16 14.58 -8.21
N ASP A 124 0.96 13.53 -8.04
CA ASP A 124 2.43 13.56 -8.12
C ASP A 124 2.91 12.23 -8.69
N LEU A 125 4.04 12.27 -9.40
CA LEU A 125 4.73 11.10 -9.95
C LEU A 125 6.22 11.38 -9.92
N ARG A 126 6.97 10.47 -9.30
CA ARG A 126 8.43 10.54 -9.20
C ARG A 126 9.00 9.18 -9.54
N SER A 127 10.13 9.19 -10.22
CA SER A 127 10.90 7.99 -10.48
C SER A 127 12.20 8.00 -9.67
N TYR A 128 12.67 6.82 -9.30
CA TYR A 128 13.90 6.62 -8.55
C TYR A 128 14.78 5.62 -9.28
N ASP A 129 16.08 5.92 -9.35
CA ASP A 129 17.10 4.97 -9.81
C ASP A 129 17.67 4.25 -8.59
N SER A 130 16.94 3.26 -8.09
CA SER A 130 17.39 2.49 -6.90
C SER A 130 18.43 1.43 -7.29
N PHE A 131 18.57 1.11 -8.58
CA PHE A 131 19.53 0.16 -9.10
C PHE A 131 20.34 0.74 -10.29
N PRO A 132 21.28 1.67 -10.02
CA PRO A 132 22.06 2.32 -11.05
C PRO A 132 22.83 1.33 -11.93
N GLY A 133 22.80 1.58 -13.25
CA GLY A 133 23.46 0.72 -14.24
C GLY A 133 22.61 -0.48 -14.69
N THR A 134 21.32 -0.51 -14.33
CA THR A 134 20.35 -1.50 -14.81
C THR A 134 19.22 -0.82 -15.58
N GLU A 135 18.35 -1.60 -16.22
CA GLU A 135 17.09 -1.10 -16.82
C GLU A 135 15.96 -0.96 -15.78
N HIS A 136 16.24 -1.20 -14.50
CA HIS A 136 15.23 -1.10 -13.45
C HIS A 136 14.88 0.37 -13.17
N LEU A 137 13.60 0.61 -12.92
CA LEU A 137 13.08 1.93 -12.55
C LEU A 137 11.94 1.74 -11.57
N GLU A 138 12.04 2.39 -10.42
CA GLU A 138 10.93 2.58 -9.49
C GLU A 138 10.16 3.86 -9.79
#